data_AF-A0A6H1R834-F1
#
_entry.id   AF-A0A6H1R834-F1
#
_cell.length_a   1.000
_cell.length_b   1.000
_cell.length_c   1.000
_cell.angle_alpha   90.00
_cell.angle_beta   90.00
_cell.angle_gamma   90.00
#
_symmetry.space_group_name_H-M   'P 1'
#
loop_
_entity.id
_entity.type
_entity.pdbx_description
1 polymer ?
#
loop_
_entity_poly.entity_id
_entity_poly.type
_entity_poly.pdbx_seq_one_letter_code
_entity_poly.pdbx_strand_id
1 'polypeptide(L)' 'MVDLADPDSAVHRVAAEHKEDVTDYVDGLLREAGRRRHRELAEQFLLLVDGANVTALRARLET' A
#
# COMPACT_ATOMS: atom_id res chain seq x y z
N MET A 1 1.55 17.82 14.86
CA MET A 1 1.71 17.33 13.47
C MET A 1 0.31 17.09 12.91
N VAL A 2 -0.38 18.15 12.49
CA VAL A 2 -1.80 18.12 12.07
C VAL A 2 -1.97 18.61 10.62
N ASP A 3 -0.88 18.93 9.92
CA ASP A 3 -0.92 19.48 8.55
C ASP A 3 -0.93 18.42 7.42
N LEU A 4 -0.98 17.12 7.76
CA LEU A 4 -0.99 16.02 6.79
C LEU A 4 -2.37 15.37 6.61
N ALA A 5 -3.40 15.93 7.23
CA ALA A 5 -4.74 15.36 7.31
C ALA A 5 -5.74 15.99 6.31
N ASP A 6 -5.25 16.69 5.28
CA ASP A 6 -6.11 17.12 4.17
C ASP A 6 -6.09 16.04 3.07
N PRO A 7 -7.20 15.30 2.86
CA PRO A 7 -7.29 14.29 1.81
C PRO A 7 -7.19 14.87 0.38
N ASP A 8 -7.38 16.18 0.22
CA ASP A 8 -7.17 16.89 -1.06
C ASP A 8 -5.74 17.45 -1.20
N SER A 9 -4.89 17.27 -0.19
CA SER A 9 -3.47 17.65 -0.27
C SER A 9 -2.77 16.86 -1.38
N ALA A 10 -1.89 17.55 -2.11
CA ALA A 10 -1.03 16.94 -3.12
C ALA A 10 -0.26 15.72 -2.60
N VAL A 11 0.06 15.69 -1.30
CA VAL A 11 0.73 14.56 -0.64
C VAL A 11 -0.19 13.33 -0.56
N HIS A 12 -1.47 13.51 -0.21
CA HIS A 12 -2.43 12.42 -0.12
C HIS A 12 -2.69 11.80 -1.50
N ARG A 13 -2.80 12.64 -2.55
CA ARG A 13 -2.92 12.19 -3.93
C ARG A 13 -1.71 11.39 -4.41
N VAL A 14 -0.49 11.88 -4.18
CA VAL A 14 0.73 11.16 -4.57
C VAL A 14 0.85 9.83 -3.82
N ALA A 15 0.45 9.80 -2.55
CA ALA A 15 0.41 8.55 -1.79
C ALA A 15 -0.63 7.56 -2.32
N ALA A 16 -1.80 8.04 -2.77
CA ALA A 16 -2.83 7.20 -3.38
C ALA A 16 -2.37 6.62 -4.73
N GLU A 17 -1.82 7.45 -5.61
CA GLU A 17 -1.26 7.04 -6.91
C GLU A 17 -0.15 6.00 -6.73
N HIS A 18 0.76 6.22 -5.78
CA HIS A 18 1.81 5.25 -5.47
C HIS A 18 1.25 3.90 -4.97
N LYS A 19 0.16 3.90 -4.19
CA LYS A 19 -0.48 2.65 -3.75
C LYS A 19 -1.13 1.91 -4.91
N GLU A 20 -1.72 2.63 -5.87
CA GLU A 20 -2.26 2.03 -7.09
C GLU A 20 -1.13 1.41 -7.92
N ASP A 21 -0.03 2.12 -8.15
CA ASP A 21 1.14 1.61 -8.88
C ASP A 21 1.71 0.32 -8.26
N VAL A 22 1.84 0.30 -6.93
CA VAL A 22 2.33 -0.88 -6.21
C VAL A 22 1.34 -2.05 -6.31
N THR A 23 0.03 -1.77 -6.25
CA THR A 23 -1.01 -2.80 -6.44
C THR A 23 -0.91 -3.41 -7.83
N ASP A 24 -0.78 -2.58 -8.86
CA ASP A 24 -0.69 -3.00 -10.26
C ASP A 24 0.59 -3.81 -10.53
N TYR A 25 1.70 -3.42 -9.91
CA TYR A 25 2.95 -4.18 -9.97
C TYR A 25 2.79 -5.59 -9.38
N VAL A 26 2.21 -5.70 -8.17
CA VAL A 26 1.98 -7.00 -7.51
C VAL A 26 0.96 -7.83 -8.29
N ASP A 27 -0.09 -7.22 -8.83
CA ASP A 27 -1.07 -7.87 -9.70
C ASP A 27 -0.39 -8.49 -10.93
N GLY A 28 0.53 -7.73 -11.57
CA GLY A 28 1.34 -8.21 -12.68
C GLY A 28 2.13 -9.47 -12.34
N LEU A 29 2.83 -9.47 -11.19
CA LEU A 29 3.59 -10.63 -10.71
C LEU A 29 2.68 -11.86 -10.46
N LEU A 30 1.52 -11.65 -9.86
CA LEU A 30 0.56 -12.72 -9.56
C LEU A 30 -0.07 -13.29 -10.84
N ARG A 31 -0.36 -12.43 -11.81
CA ARG A 31 -0.84 -12.82 -13.15
C ARG A 31 0.21 -13.66 -13.88
N GLU A 32 1.47 -13.23 -13.89
CA GLU A 32 2.58 -13.95 -14.50
C GLU A 32 2.81 -15.32 -13.85
N ALA A 33 2.60 -15.41 -12.53
CA ALA A 33 2.63 -16.66 -11.79
C ALA A 33 1.39 -17.56 -12.01
N GLY A 34 0.44 -17.16 -12.86
CA GLY A 34 -0.77 -17.92 -13.19
C GLY A 34 -1.78 -18.00 -12.05
N ARG A 35 -1.74 -17.07 -11.08
CA ARG A 35 -2.67 -17.06 -9.95
C ARG A 35 -4.06 -16.63 -10.40
N ARG A 36 -5.08 -17.42 -10.04
CA ARG A 36 -6.48 -17.02 -10.19
C ARG A 36 -6.79 -15.89 -9.21
N ARG A 37 -7.67 -14.97 -9.61
CA ARG A 37 -8.04 -13.81 -8.79
C ARG A 37 -6.82 -12.98 -8.35
N HIS A 38 -5.82 -12.88 -9.24
CA HIS A 38 -4.57 -12.15 -9.00
C HIS A 38 -4.81 -10.73 -8.49
N ARG A 39 -5.83 -10.03 -9.00
CA ARG A 39 -6.16 -8.68 -8.55
C ARG A 39 -6.61 -8.61 -7.10
N GLU A 40 -7.55 -9.46 -6.73
CA GLU A 40 -8.05 -9.56 -5.35
C GLU A 40 -6.91 -9.94 -4.39
N LEU A 41 -6.01 -10.85 -4.81
CA LEU A 41 -4.82 -11.22 -4.06
C LEU A 41 -3.81 -10.07 -3.91
N ALA A 42 -3.62 -9.25 -4.95
CA ALA A 42 -2.75 -8.08 -4.89
C ALA A 42 -3.25 -7.05 -3.87
N GLU A 43 -4.56 -6.78 -3.87
CA GLU A 43 -5.21 -5.88 -2.91
C GLU A 43 -5.07 -6.41 -1.46
N GLN A 44 -5.25 -7.72 -1.26
CA GLN A 44 -5.03 -8.35 0.05
C GLN A 44 -3.57 -8.26 0.50
N PHE A 45 -2.60 -8.43 -0.41
CA PHE A 45 -1.19 -8.27 -0.09
C PHE A 45 -0.87 -6.83 0.30
N LEU A 46 -1.43 -5.84 -0.39
CA LEU A 46 -1.16 -4.45 -0.05
C LEU A 46 -1.75 -4.07 1.32
N LEU A 47 -2.89 -4.64 1.71
CA LEU A 47 -3.42 -4.49 3.07
C LEU A 47 -2.43 -5.00 4.13
N LEU A 48 -1.78 -6.13 3.89
CA LEU A 48 -0.76 -6.68 4.80
C LEU A 48 0.50 -5.82 4.84
N VAL A 49 0.95 -5.31 3.68
CA VAL A 49 2.11 -4.41 3.58
C VAL A 49 1.86 -3.10 4.33
N ASP A 50 0.69 -2.49 4.17
CA ASP A 50 0.30 -1.28 4.90
C ASP A 50 0.31 -1.53 6.42
N GLY A 51 -0.28 -2.64 6.87
CA GLY A 51 -0.27 -3.04 8.28
C GLY A 51 1.14 -3.27 8.83
N ALA A 52 2.01 -3.91 8.05
CA ALA A 52 3.41 -4.16 8.41
C ALA A 52 4.20 -2.85 8.51
N ASN A 53 4.02 -1.91 7.58
CA ASN A 53 4.68 -0.61 7.58
C ASN A 53 4.30 0.21 8.82
N VAL A 54 3.00 0.31 9.14
CA VAL A 54 2.53 1.03 10.34
C VAL A 54 3.06 0.38 11.61
N THR A 55 3.03 -0.95 11.68
CA THR A 55 3.55 -1.69 12.85
C THR A 55 5.05 -1.48 13.02
N ALA A 56 5.83 -1.55 11.94
CA ALA A 56 7.27 -1.34 11.96
C ALA A 56 7.64 0.11 12.33
N LEU A 57 6.87 1.09 11.84
CA LEU A 57 7.03 2.48 12.22
C LEU A 57 6.78 2.65 13.73
N ARG A 58 5.69 2.08 14.25
CA ARG A 58 5.38 2.14 15.68
C ARG A 58 6.47 1.51 16.54
N ALA A 59 6.94 0.31 16.18
CA ALA A 59 8.00 -0.37 16.91
C ALA A 59 9.31 0.45 16.97
N ARG A 60 9.65 1.16 15.89
CA ARG A 60 10.81 2.07 15.86
C ARG A 60 10.66 3.29 16.76
N LEU A 61 9.43 3.76 17.00
CA LEU A 61 9.17 4.90 17.89
C LEU A 61 9.17 4.52 19.37
N GLU A 62 9.02 3.22 19.67
CA GLU A 62 9.03 2.66 21.02
C GLU A 62 10.45 2.24 21.49
N THR A 63 11.48 2.41 20.63
CA THR A 63 12.90 2.10 20.91
C THR A 63 13.73 3.37 20.98
#